data_AF-A0A1Q3UM21-F1
#
_entry.id   AF-A0A1Q3UM21-F1
#
_cell.length_a   1.000
_cell.length_b   1.000
_cell.length_c   1.000
_cell.angle_alpha   90.00
_cell.angle_beta   90.00
_cell.angle_gamma   90.00
#
_symmetry.space_group_name_H-M   'P 1'
#
loop_
_entity.id
_entity.type
_entity.pdbx_description
1 polymer ?
#
loop_
_entity_poly.entity_id
_entity_poly.type
_entity_poly.pdbx_seq_one_letter_code
_entity_poly.pdbx_strand_id
1 'polypeptide(L)'
;MKDKLKPLIKEAKKTAQKAIHQQLVASLKEVATKFSTASKKLDKKIDKEAKKLAKKMAKNISINKDELLKDTTAPAKAIAVPVKPKAAKKAETEANPQ
;
A
#
# COMPACT_ATOMS: atom_id res chain seq x y z
N MET A 1 -22.97 -5.27 -15.87
CA MET A 1 -22.16 -5.21 -14.63
C MET A 1 -20.85 -6.00 -14.72
N LYS A 2 -20.82 -7.16 -15.39
CA LYS A 2 -19.61 -8.01 -15.55
C LYS A 2 -18.44 -7.32 -16.29
N ASP A 3 -18.70 -6.40 -17.22
CA ASP A 3 -17.63 -5.71 -17.96
C ASP A 3 -16.92 -4.59 -17.19
N LYS A 4 -17.55 -4.02 -16.14
CA LYS A 4 -16.89 -3.06 -15.24
C LYS A 4 -15.94 -3.74 -14.24
N LEU A 5 -16.08 -5.05 -14.02
CA LEU A 5 -15.21 -5.83 -13.13
C LEU A 5 -13.86 -6.15 -13.77
N LYS A 6 -13.81 -6.37 -15.08
CA LYS A 6 -12.56 -6.63 -15.82
C LYS A 6 -11.50 -5.54 -15.61
N PRO A 7 -11.80 -4.23 -15.76
CA PRO A 7 -10.83 -3.17 -15.50
C PRO A 7 -10.44 -3.09 -14.02
N LEU A 8 -11.39 -3.26 -13.09
CA LEU A 8 -11.11 -3.26 -11.64
C LEU A 8 -10.15 -4.40 -11.25
N ILE A 9 -10.38 -5.61 -11.74
CA ILE A 9 -9.50 -6.77 -11.51
C ILE A 9 -8.12 -6.52 -12.10
N LYS A 10 -8.05 -5.93 -13.30
CA LYS A 10 -6.78 -5.58 -13.95
C LYS A 10 -6.01 -4.53 -13.15
N GLU A 11 -6.70 -3.53 -12.63
CA GLU A 11 -6.11 -2.49 -11.79
C GLU A 11 -5.61 -3.07 -10.46
N ALA A 12 -6.44 -3.87 -9.77
CA ALA A 12 -6.05 -4.55 -8.54
C ALA A 12 -4.79 -5.43 -8.73
N LYS A 13 -4.73 -6.23 -9.81
CA LYS A 13 -3.53 -7.02 -10.14
C LYS A 13 -2.31 -6.14 -10.40
N LYS A 14 -2.47 -5.00 -11.07
CA LYS A 14 -1.37 -4.05 -11.36
C LYS A 14 -0.88 -3.36 -10.10
N THR A 15 -1.80 -2.98 -9.20
CA THR A 15 -1.49 -2.39 -7.89
C THR A 15 -0.77 -3.41 -7.01
N ALA A 16 -1.28 -4.64 -6.91
CA ALA A 16 -0.61 -5.72 -6.18
C ALA A 16 0.79 -6.01 -6.74
N GLN A 17 0.94 -6.05 -8.06
CA GLN A 17 2.26 -6.20 -8.70
C GLN A 17 3.24 -5.09 -8.27
N LYS A 18 2.79 -3.83 -8.26
CA LYS A 18 3.63 -2.69 -7.88
C LYS A 18 4.00 -2.73 -6.40
N ALA A 19 3.04 -3.07 -5.54
CA ALA A 19 3.25 -3.19 -4.10
C ALA A 19 4.28 -4.30 -3.79
N ILE A 20 4.09 -5.49 -4.37
CA ILE A 20 5.04 -6.62 -4.22
C ILE A 20 6.44 -6.22 -4.68
N HIS A 21 6.54 -5.53 -5.83
CA HIS A 21 7.83 -5.04 -6.32
C HIS A 21 8.51 -4.08 -5.34
N GLN A 22 7.79 -3.05 -4.87
CA GLN A 22 8.33 -2.07 -3.94
C GLN A 22 8.76 -2.69 -2.62
N GLN A 23 7.95 -3.61 -2.08
CA GLN A 23 8.26 -4.32 -0.85
C GLN A 23 9.54 -5.17 -0.99
N LEU A 24 9.65 -5.96 -2.06
CA LEU A 24 10.84 -6.77 -2.33
C LEU A 24 12.10 -5.91 -2.46
N VAL A 25 12.02 -4.81 -3.20
CA VAL A 25 13.17 -3.90 -3.37
C VAL A 25 13.55 -3.27 -2.04
N ALA A 26 12.59 -2.79 -1.25
CA ALA A 26 12.83 -2.19 0.06
C ALA A 26 13.48 -3.20 1.03
N SER A 27 12.90 -4.39 1.19
CA SER A 27 13.43 -5.42 2.08
C SER A 27 14.82 -5.89 1.67
N LEU A 28 15.06 -6.12 0.37
CA LEU A 28 16.38 -6.57 -0.09
C LEU A 28 17.44 -5.46 0.03
N LYS A 29 17.07 -4.19 -0.16
CA LYS A 29 17.97 -3.06 0.07
C LYS A 29 18.28 -2.87 1.55
N GLU A 30 17.28 -2.99 2.43
CA GLU A 30 17.48 -2.89 3.87
C GLU A 30 18.47 -3.97 4.34
N VAL A 31 18.30 -5.21 3.87
CA VAL A 31 19.23 -6.31 4.13
C VAL A 31 20.62 -5.98 3.58
N ALA A 32 20.73 -5.55 2.31
CA ALA A 32 22.03 -5.19 1.72
C ALA A 32 22.77 -4.10 2.51
N THR A 33 22.04 -3.11 3.03
CA THR A 33 22.60 -2.06 3.90
C THR A 33 23.07 -2.64 5.24
N LYS A 34 22.27 -3.50 5.89
CA LYS A 34 22.67 -4.17 7.15
C LYS A 34 23.93 -5.01 7.02
N PHE A 35 24.14 -5.63 5.85
CA PHE A 35 25.34 -6.41 5.54
C PHE A 35 26.48 -5.56 4.94
N SER A 36 26.35 -4.23 4.85
CA SER A 36 27.33 -3.34 4.24
C SER A 36 27.71 -3.73 2.79
N THR A 37 26.80 -4.40 2.08
CA THR A 37 26.96 -4.85 0.67
C THR A 37 26.19 -3.96 -0.31
N ALA A 38 25.58 -2.88 0.18
CA ALA A 38 24.85 -1.92 -0.63
C ALA A 38 25.77 -1.33 -1.72
N SER A 39 25.43 -1.61 -2.98
CA SER A 39 26.17 -1.13 -4.14
C SER A 39 25.21 -0.89 -5.29
N LYS A 40 25.48 0.12 -6.13
CA LYS A 40 24.69 0.43 -7.34
C LYS A 40 24.48 -0.80 -8.24
N LYS A 41 25.46 -1.70 -8.30
CA LYS A 41 25.36 -2.93 -9.12
C LYS A 41 24.37 -3.93 -8.52
N LEU A 42 24.38 -4.06 -7.18
CA LEU A 42 23.48 -4.93 -6.44
C LEU A 42 22.06 -4.36 -6.46
N ASP A 43 21.90 -3.05 -6.29
CA ASP A 43 20.59 -2.36 -6.43
C ASP A 43 19.93 -2.58 -7.78
N LYS A 44 20.69 -2.44 -8.88
CA LYS A 44 20.20 -2.73 -10.22
C LYS A 44 19.80 -4.20 -10.39
N LYS A 45 20.49 -5.12 -9.71
CA LYS A 45 20.18 -6.56 -9.75
C LYS A 45 18.91 -6.87 -8.96
N ILE A 46 18.78 -6.30 -7.75
CA ILE A 46 17.56 -6.37 -6.93
C ILE A 46 16.37 -5.88 -7.72
N ASP A 47 16.43 -4.69 -8.34
CA ASP A 47 15.29 -4.12 -9.08
C ASP A 47 14.87 -5.00 -10.26
N LYS A 48 15.84 -5.50 -11.05
CA LYS A 48 15.55 -6.40 -12.18
C LYS A 48 14.90 -7.72 -11.75
N GLU A 49 15.43 -8.36 -10.70
CA GLU A 49 14.93 -9.64 -10.23
C GLU A 49 13.59 -9.49 -9.49
N ALA A 50 13.45 -8.47 -8.65
CA ALA A 50 12.19 -8.13 -7.99
C ALA A 50 11.09 -7.84 -9.02
N LYS A 51 11.40 -7.13 -10.10
CA LYS A 51 10.44 -6.88 -11.20
C LYS A 51 10.01 -8.15 -11.91
N LYS A 52 10.93 -9.09 -12.18
CA LYS A 52 10.59 -10.40 -12.76
C LYS A 52 9.71 -11.21 -11.82
N LEU A 53 10.04 -11.24 -10.55
CA LEU A 53 9.30 -11.98 -9.54
C LEU A 53 7.88 -11.41 -9.35
N ALA A 54 7.76 -10.08 -9.23
CA ALA A 54 6.47 -9.41 -9.14
C ALA A 54 5.58 -9.70 -10.36
N LYS A 55 6.15 -9.75 -11.57
CA LYS A 55 5.40 -10.17 -12.78
C LYS A 55 4.91 -11.62 -12.70
N LYS A 56 5.72 -12.56 -12.20
CA LYS A 56 5.31 -13.96 -12.01
C LYS A 56 4.20 -14.06 -10.96
N MET A 57 4.35 -13.36 -9.85
CA MET A 57 3.35 -13.31 -8.78
C MET A 57 2.02 -12.75 -9.31
N ALA A 58 2.05 -11.63 -10.04
CA ALA A 58 0.85 -10.99 -10.59
C ALA A 58 0.04 -11.88 -11.55
N LYS A 59 0.69 -12.83 -12.24
CA LYS A 59 0.01 -13.83 -13.08
C LYS A 59 -0.76 -14.85 -12.23
N ASN A 60 -0.21 -15.21 -11.07
CA ASN A 60 -0.80 -16.17 -10.14
C ASN A 60 -1.82 -15.56 -9.18
N ILE A 61 -1.92 -14.23 -9.08
CA ILE A 61 -2.99 -13.58 -8.33
C ILE A 61 -4.33 -13.86 -9.03
N SER A 62 -5.11 -14.77 -8.46
CA SER A 62 -6.51 -15.01 -8.85
C SER A 62 -7.40 -14.16 -7.96
N ILE A 63 -8.23 -13.31 -8.56
CA ILE A 63 -9.21 -12.50 -7.83
C ILE A 63 -10.57 -13.17 -8.01
N ASN A 64 -11.20 -13.53 -6.90
CA ASN A 64 -12.51 -14.16 -6.89
C ASN A 64 -13.56 -13.16 -7.39
N LYS A 65 -14.11 -13.42 -8.58
CA LYS A 65 -15.09 -12.53 -9.23
C LYS A 65 -16.44 -12.57 -8.52
N ASP A 66 -16.78 -13.71 -7.94
CA ASP A 66 -18.06 -13.95 -7.28
C ASP A 66 -18.16 -13.22 -5.95
N GLU A 67 -17.05 -13.07 -5.22
CA GLU A 67 -17.00 -12.19 -4.02
C GLU A 67 -17.16 -10.72 -4.39
N LEU A 68 -16.53 -10.25 -5.48
CA LEU A 68 -16.69 -8.87 -5.94
C LEU A 68 -18.13 -8.51 -6.37
N LEU A 69 -18.95 -9.50 -6.70
CA LEU A 69 -20.36 -9.33 -7.05
C LEU A 69 -21.30 -9.41 -5.83
N LYS A 70 -20.86 -10.05 -4.74
CA LYS A 70 -21.66 -10.20 -3.51
C LYS A 70 -21.76 -8.89 -2.72
N ASP A 71 -20.81 -7.96 -2.89
CA ASP A 71 -20.79 -6.68 -2.18
C ASP A 71 -21.76 -5.61 -2.71
N THR A 72 -22.44 -5.82 -3.84
CA THR A 72 -23.42 -4.83 -4.35
C THR A 72 -24.75 -4.78 -3.58
N THR A 73 -24.90 -5.52 -2.49
CA THR A 73 -26.08 -5.47 -1.59
C THR A 73 -25.78 -4.91 -0.19
N ALA A 74 -24.62 -4.29 0.03
CA ALA A 74 -24.36 -3.54 1.25
C ALA A 74 -24.31 -2.03 0.92
N PRO A 75 -25.27 -1.20 1.36
CA PRO A 75 -25.10 0.24 1.26
C PRO A 75 -23.86 0.60 2.09
N ALA A 76 -22.90 1.26 1.44
CA ALA A 76 -21.77 1.88 2.10
C ALA A 76 -22.32 2.81 3.19
N LYS A 77 -22.35 2.35 4.44
CA LYS A 77 -22.48 3.24 5.58
C LYS A 77 -21.22 4.08 5.58
N ALA A 78 -21.36 5.29 5.08
CA ALA A 78 -20.40 6.36 5.28
C ALA A 78 -20.06 6.37 6.78
N ILE A 79 -18.81 6.00 7.09
CA ILE A 79 -18.26 6.24 8.41
C ILE A 79 -18.03 7.75 8.47
N ALA A 80 -19.05 8.48 8.89
CA ALA A 80 -18.92 9.85 9.32
C ALA A 80 -18.05 9.83 10.58
N VAL A 81 -16.73 9.97 10.40
CA VAL A 81 -15.86 10.40 11.48
C VAL A 81 -16.16 11.87 11.75
N PRO A 82 -16.72 12.25 12.92
CA PRO A 82 -16.86 13.65 13.26
C PRO A 82 -15.46 14.19 13.56
N VAL A 83 -14.82 14.79 12.56
CA VAL A 83 -13.68 15.67 12.77
C VAL A 83 -14.17 16.92 13.49
N LYS A 84 -14.19 16.87 14.83
CA LYS A 84 -14.11 18.08 15.65
C LYS A 84 -12.73 18.72 15.37
N PRO A 85 -12.65 19.95 14.86
CA PRO A 85 -11.38 20.66 14.80
C PRO A 85 -10.93 20.97 16.24
N LYS A 86 -9.91 20.24 16.70
CA LYS A 86 -9.20 20.55 17.95
C LYS A 86 -8.37 21.82 17.69
N ALA A 87 -8.92 22.96 18.10
CA ALA A 87 -8.22 24.22 18.15
C ALA A 87 -6.93 24.06 18.98
N ALA A 88 -5.80 24.31 18.34
CA ALA A 88 -4.53 24.51 19.02
C ALA A 88 -4.54 25.90 19.66
N LYS A 89 -4.44 25.96 20.99
CA LYS A 89 -3.85 27.10 21.69
C LYS A 89 -2.94 26.55 22.79
N LYS A 90 -1.64 26.74 22.60
CA LYS A 90 -0.55 26.51 23.54
C LYS A 90 -0.29 27.81 24.29
N ALA A 91 0.16 27.69 25.55
CA ALA A 91 0.79 28.72 26.39
C ALA A 91 -0.13 29.87 26.84
N GLU A 92 -0.12 30.39 28.06
CA GLU A 92 0.77 30.35 29.22
C GLU A 92 -0.07 30.86 30.42
N THR A 93 0.31 30.48 31.65
CA THR A 93 0.36 31.33 32.87
C THR A 93 0.21 30.44 34.10
N GLU A 94 1.37 30.17 34.68
CA GLU A 94 1.58 29.65 36.02
C GLU A 94 1.57 30.83 37.02
N ALA A 95 1.06 30.57 38.23
CA ALA A 95 1.33 31.26 39.51
C ALA A 95 0.78 32.68 39.82
N ASN A 96 -0.23 32.67 40.70
CA ASN A 96 -0.32 33.33 42.02
C ASN A 96 -0.52 34.87 42.14
N PRO A 97 -1.60 35.33 42.84
CA PRO A 97 -1.76 36.73 43.25
C PRO A 97 -1.09 37.02 44.60
N GLN A 98 -0.56 38.24 44.72
CA GLN A 98 -0.24 38.92 45.99
C GLN A 98 -1.05 40.23 46.02
#